data_AF-A0A952NKC4-F1
#
_entry.id   AF-A0A952NKC4-F1
#
_cell.length_a   1.000
_cell.length_b   1.000
_cell.length_c   1.000
_cell.angle_alpha   90.00
_cell.angle_beta   90.00
_cell.angle_gamma   90.00
#
_symmetry.space_group_name_H-M   'P 1'
#
loop_
_entity.id
_entity.type
_entity.pdbx_description
1 polymer ?
#
loop_
_entity_poly.entity_id
_entity_poly.type
_entity_poly.pdbx_seq_one_letter_code
_entity_poly.pdbx_strand_id
1 'polypeptide(L)'
;MNKNRNWVFMVGVTIEALVFVLIFAGCMKEPDFKQEFGDEVAAADIDSALKGIYDQTASPYDIKKGEFSYMERTQTIETMPPVLLLQRGDTVTNRVDTAHEITFTIVSEIRELIDGVMKPSREEKEVPLRKESSVLSVPADEVVGVKDNKNISWSAVRDHDVTTKARITYHRLSKVDGFIQVPPLVQTHPNCGGLGTHACHDPLPVSVLRFDRVDWDDTDAGTKTSYLFVFSPKVPYFASQLLGCAETTVPYQGQRVKLRQCDEVKDFTFGQDPAPTP
;
A
#
# COMPACT_ATOMS: atom_id res chain seq x y z
N MET A 1 -26.94 -57.40 -55.91
CA MET A 1 -27.74 -57.18 -54.69
C MET A 1 -26.92 -57.64 -53.48
N ASN A 2 -26.28 -56.73 -52.73
CA ASN A 2 -25.80 -56.92 -51.34
C ASN A 2 -24.95 -55.71 -50.88
N LYS A 3 -25.56 -54.51 -50.88
CA LYS A 3 -24.88 -53.27 -50.41
C LYS A 3 -25.40 -52.74 -49.07
N ASN A 4 -26.40 -53.40 -48.48
CA ASN A 4 -27.13 -52.88 -47.31
C ASN A 4 -26.69 -53.48 -45.96
N ARG A 5 -25.70 -54.40 -45.92
CA ARG A 5 -25.35 -55.11 -44.67
C ARG A 5 -24.21 -54.48 -43.86
N ASN A 6 -23.45 -53.55 -44.43
CA ASN A 6 -22.31 -52.92 -43.73
C ASN A 6 -22.69 -51.61 -43.00
N TRP A 7 -23.84 -51.00 -43.31
CA TRP A 7 -24.24 -49.72 -42.71
C TRP A 7 -24.73 -49.88 -41.26
N VAL A 8 -25.39 -51.00 -40.95
CA VAL A 8 -25.93 -51.27 -39.61
C VAL A 8 -24.81 -51.51 -38.57
N PHE A 9 -23.69 -52.11 -38.98
CA PHE A 9 -22.55 -52.33 -38.07
C PHE A 9 -21.78 -51.05 -37.74
N MET A 10 -21.73 -50.05 -38.64
CA MET A 10 -21.03 -48.79 -38.37
C MET A 10 -21.80 -47.84 -37.44
N VAL A 11 -23.13 -47.88 -37.45
CA VAL A 11 -23.98 -47.04 -36.58
C VAL A 11 -24.03 -47.57 -35.15
N GLY A 12 -23.92 -48.88 -34.93
CA GLY A 12 -23.89 -49.46 -33.58
C GLY A 12 -22.62 -49.07 -32.80
N VAL A 13 -21.45 -49.12 -33.45
CA VAL A 13 -20.16 -48.83 -32.80
C VAL A 13 -20.02 -47.35 -32.45
N THR A 14 -20.60 -46.44 -33.24
CA THR A 14 -20.56 -44.99 -32.94
C THR A 14 -21.49 -44.62 -31.78
N ILE A 15 -22.63 -45.29 -31.62
CA ILE A 15 -23.55 -45.04 -30.49
C ILE A 15 -22.95 -45.54 -29.18
N GLU A 16 -22.31 -46.72 -29.16
CA GLU A 16 -21.64 -47.24 -27.95
C GLU A 16 -20.43 -46.37 -27.53
N ALA A 17 -19.65 -45.86 -28.49
CA ALA A 17 -18.57 -44.94 -28.21
C ALA A 17 -19.06 -43.59 -27.64
N LEU A 18 -20.19 -43.07 -28.12
CA LEU A 18 -20.76 -41.80 -27.65
C LEU A 18 -21.31 -41.91 -26.22
N VAL A 19 -21.93 -43.05 -25.89
CA VAL A 19 -22.43 -43.33 -24.53
C VAL A 19 -21.27 -43.50 -23.54
N PHE A 20 -20.16 -44.12 -23.95
CA PHE A 20 -18.98 -44.28 -23.10
C PHE A 20 -18.31 -42.93 -22.79
N VAL A 21 -18.25 -41.99 -23.75
CA VAL A 21 -17.68 -40.64 -23.54
C VAL A 21 -18.55 -39.79 -22.60
N LEU A 22 -19.88 -39.92 -22.64
CA LEU A 22 -20.77 -39.18 -21.75
C LEU A 22 -20.72 -39.69 -20.29
N ILE A 23 -20.37 -40.97 -20.07
CA ILE A 23 -20.20 -41.53 -18.72
C ILE A 23 -18.92 -41.00 -18.04
N PHE A 24 -17.86 -40.70 -18.80
CA PHE A 24 -16.65 -40.06 -18.25
C PHE A 24 -16.78 -38.54 -18.03
N ALA A 25 -17.82 -37.91 -18.56
CA ALA A 25 -18.11 -36.49 -18.32
C ALA A 25 -18.96 -36.24 -17.06
N GLY A 26 -19.46 -37.30 -16.41
CA GLY A 26 -20.27 -37.20 -15.20
C GLY A 26 -19.42 -37.19 -13.93
N CYS A 27 -19.41 -36.06 -13.21
CA CYS A 27 -18.76 -35.82 -11.92
C CYS A 27 -17.26 -35.47 -11.94
N MET A 28 -16.85 -34.50 -12.77
CA MET A 28 -15.84 -33.59 -12.24
C MET A 28 -16.52 -32.79 -11.13
N LYS A 29 -16.27 -33.17 -9.86
CA LYS A 29 -16.62 -32.34 -8.70
C LYS A 29 -16.11 -30.95 -9.04
N GLU A 30 -17.03 -29.98 -9.08
CA GLU A 30 -16.68 -28.59 -9.30
C GLU A 30 -15.53 -28.29 -8.34
N PRO A 31 -14.36 -27.85 -8.84
CA PRO A 31 -13.20 -27.68 -7.99
C PRO A 31 -13.63 -26.81 -6.82
N ASP A 32 -13.37 -27.27 -5.60
CA ASP A 32 -13.74 -26.51 -4.41
C ASP A 32 -12.81 -25.30 -4.37
N PHE A 33 -13.21 -24.23 -5.04
CA PHE A 33 -12.45 -22.98 -5.15
C PHE A 33 -12.62 -22.11 -3.91
N LYS A 34 -12.98 -22.70 -2.76
CA LYS A 34 -12.94 -22.01 -1.47
C LYS A 34 -11.51 -21.50 -1.26
N GLN A 35 -11.35 -20.20 -1.42
CA GLN A 35 -10.04 -19.57 -1.36
C GLN A 35 -9.56 -19.60 0.09
N GLU A 36 -8.48 -20.34 0.35
CA GLU A 36 -7.89 -20.38 1.68
C GLU A 36 -7.07 -19.10 1.95
N PHE A 37 -7.63 -18.20 2.78
CA PHE A 37 -6.97 -16.96 3.17
C PHE A 37 -5.94 -17.15 4.30
N GLY A 38 -6.01 -18.26 5.03
CA GLY A 38 -5.19 -18.54 6.22
C GLY A 38 -5.88 -18.10 7.52
N ASP A 39 -5.17 -18.20 8.65
CA ASP A 39 -5.74 -17.84 9.94
C ASP A 39 -6.12 -16.35 10.01
N GLU A 40 -7.29 -16.08 10.58
CA GLU A 40 -7.78 -14.73 10.83
C GLU A 40 -6.99 -14.08 11.98
N VAL A 41 -6.69 -12.79 11.83
CA VAL A 41 -5.98 -11.95 12.80
C VAL A 41 -6.89 -10.78 13.18
N ALA A 42 -6.88 -10.39 14.46
CA ALA A 42 -7.69 -9.26 14.91
C ALA A 42 -7.14 -7.94 14.35
N ALA A 43 -8.04 -7.01 13.98
CA ALA A 43 -7.65 -5.67 13.53
C ALA A 43 -6.74 -4.95 14.55
N ALA A 44 -7.03 -5.14 15.84
CA ALA A 44 -6.24 -4.57 16.95
C ALA A 44 -4.77 -5.04 16.96
N ASP A 45 -4.48 -6.25 16.47
CA ASP A 45 -3.10 -6.74 16.38
C ASP A 45 -2.33 -6.00 15.28
N ILE A 46 -3.00 -5.65 14.18
CA ILE A 46 -2.41 -4.84 13.11
C ILE A 46 -2.19 -3.41 13.58
N ASP A 47 -3.17 -2.81 14.27
CA ASP A 47 -3.03 -1.48 14.87
C ASP A 47 -1.88 -1.45 15.89
N SER A 48 -1.76 -2.49 16.73
CA SER A 48 -0.65 -2.62 17.67
C SER A 48 0.70 -2.78 16.97
N ALA A 49 0.76 -3.54 15.87
CA ALA A 49 1.97 -3.72 15.09
C ALA A 49 2.41 -2.40 14.43
N LEU A 50 1.47 -1.67 13.84
CA LEU A 50 1.68 -0.34 13.25
C LEU A 50 2.13 0.66 14.29
N LYS A 51 1.41 0.75 15.43
CA LYS A 51 1.79 1.63 16.54
C LYS A 51 3.22 1.39 17.00
N GLY A 52 3.59 0.12 17.21
CA GLY A 52 4.95 -0.23 17.60
C GLY A 52 6.02 0.07 16.55
N ILE A 53 5.65 0.28 15.28
CA ILE A 53 6.55 0.79 14.24
C ILE A 53 6.61 2.32 14.29
N TYR A 54 5.45 2.99 14.37
CA TYR A 54 5.38 4.45 14.43
C TYR A 54 6.11 5.03 15.65
N ASP A 55 6.01 4.36 16.81
CA ASP A 55 6.73 4.73 18.03
C ASP A 55 8.27 4.66 17.85
N GLN A 56 8.77 3.99 16.81
CA GLN A 56 10.20 3.91 16.47
C GLN A 56 10.60 4.86 15.35
N THR A 57 9.66 5.36 14.55
CA THR A 57 9.93 6.29 13.44
C THR A 57 10.13 7.72 13.92
N ALA A 58 10.57 8.61 13.03
CA ALA A 58 10.69 10.04 13.32
C ALA A 58 9.35 10.59 13.85
N SER A 59 9.41 11.43 14.88
CA SER A 59 8.23 12.04 15.48
C SER A 59 7.71 13.18 14.60
N PRO A 60 6.39 13.40 14.51
CA PRO A 60 5.86 14.59 13.83
C PRO A 60 6.32 15.91 14.48
N TYR A 61 6.75 15.87 15.75
CA TYR A 61 7.32 17.04 16.44
C TYR A 61 8.77 17.35 16.02
N ASP A 62 9.46 16.40 15.39
CA ASP A 62 10.84 16.55 14.93
C ASP A 62 10.94 17.13 13.51
N ILE A 63 9.80 17.31 12.81
CA ILE A 63 9.73 17.82 11.44
C ILE A 63 10.43 19.17 11.32
N LYS A 64 11.42 19.31 10.43
CA LYS A 64 12.20 20.56 10.32
C LYS A 64 11.76 21.42 9.14
N LYS A 65 12.08 22.71 9.20
CA LYS A 65 11.95 23.58 8.02
C LYS A 65 12.93 23.11 6.95
N GLY A 66 12.47 23.03 5.71
CA GLY A 66 13.22 22.50 4.58
C GLY A 66 13.25 20.97 4.52
N GLU A 67 12.56 20.27 5.43
CA GLU A 67 12.35 18.83 5.27
C GLU A 67 11.63 18.55 3.95
N PHE A 68 12.12 17.55 3.22
CA PHE A 68 11.66 17.22 1.88
C PHE A 68 11.47 15.71 1.75
N SER A 69 10.45 15.31 1.01
CA SER A 69 10.31 13.93 0.51
C SER A 69 9.79 13.94 -0.92
N TYR A 70 10.25 12.99 -1.73
CA TYR A 70 9.78 12.75 -3.08
C TYR A 70 9.37 11.28 -3.21
N MET A 71 8.15 11.04 -3.66
CA MET A 71 7.59 9.72 -3.85
C MET A 71 7.02 9.53 -5.25
N GLU A 72 7.03 8.28 -5.69
CA GLU A 72 6.44 7.85 -6.95
C GLU A 72 5.40 6.77 -6.69
N ARG A 73 4.24 6.91 -7.33
CA ARG A 73 3.20 5.88 -7.40
C ARG A 73 3.32 5.12 -8.71
N THR A 74 3.49 3.82 -8.61
CA THR A 74 3.48 2.91 -9.75
C THR A 74 2.33 1.93 -9.67
N GLN A 75 1.84 1.50 -10.82
CA GLN A 75 0.84 0.44 -10.93
C GLN A 75 1.31 -0.62 -11.93
N THR A 76 1.20 -1.88 -11.54
CA THR A 76 1.53 -3.04 -12.37
C THR A 76 0.28 -3.90 -12.53
N ILE A 77 -0.01 -4.29 -13.77
CA ILE A 77 -1.08 -5.23 -14.12
C ILE A 77 -0.41 -6.51 -14.63
N GLU A 78 -0.49 -7.59 -13.84
CA GLU A 78 0.15 -8.89 -14.13
C GLU A 78 1.61 -8.79 -14.58
N THR A 79 1.90 -9.17 -15.83
CA THR A 79 3.23 -9.19 -16.45
C THR A 79 3.52 -7.92 -17.26
N MET A 80 2.63 -6.92 -17.24
CA MET A 80 2.87 -5.65 -17.93
C MET A 80 3.95 -4.83 -17.20
N PRO A 81 4.72 -4.00 -17.92
CA PRO A 81 5.63 -3.05 -17.28
C PRO A 81 4.88 -2.12 -16.31
N PRO A 82 5.48 -1.73 -15.18
CA PRO A 82 4.88 -0.75 -14.27
C PRO A 82 4.60 0.59 -14.97
N VAL A 83 3.42 1.14 -14.73
CA VAL A 83 3.01 2.48 -15.18
C VAL A 83 3.17 3.46 -14.03
N LEU A 84 3.89 4.56 -14.26
CA LEU A 84 3.98 5.67 -13.31
C LEU A 84 2.67 6.46 -13.32
N LEU A 85 1.96 6.48 -12.19
CA LEU A 85 0.67 7.16 -12.05
C LEU A 85 0.81 8.55 -11.43
N LEU A 86 1.72 8.70 -10.46
CA LEU A 86 1.88 9.94 -9.71
C LEU A 86 3.32 10.14 -9.28
N GLN A 87 3.77 11.38 -9.31
CA GLN A 87 5.01 11.86 -8.69
C GLN A 87 4.62 12.96 -7.72
N ARG A 88 5.13 12.94 -6.49
CA ARG A 88 4.81 13.94 -5.47
C ARG A 88 6.04 14.32 -4.68
N GLY A 89 6.32 15.61 -4.60
CA GLY A 89 7.31 16.20 -3.71
C GLY A 89 6.62 17.03 -2.63
N ASP A 90 6.91 16.76 -1.36
CA ASP A 90 6.42 17.54 -0.22
C ASP A 90 7.60 18.27 0.43
N THR A 91 7.49 19.59 0.59
CA THR A 91 8.50 20.44 1.25
C THR A 91 7.89 21.24 2.40
N VAL A 92 8.51 21.20 3.57
CA VAL A 92 8.16 22.07 4.70
C VAL A 92 8.78 23.44 4.49
N THR A 93 8.00 24.41 4.02
CA THR A 93 8.51 25.77 3.74
C THR A 93 8.57 26.65 4.97
N ASN A 94 7.73 26.37 5.97
CA ASN A 94 7.69 27.10 7.23
C ASN A 94 7.38 26.18 8.42
N ARG A 95 7.92 26.53 9.59
CA ARG A 95 7.63 25.91 10.88
C ARG A 95 7.52 27.04 11.90
N VAL A 96 6.34 27.21 12.47
CA VAL A 96 6.08 28.17 13.55
C VAL A 96 5.81 27.38 14.82
N ASP A 97 6.68 27.55 15.81
CA ASP A 97 6.59 26.85 17.07
C ASP A 97 6.09 27.82 18.16
N THR A 98 4.99 27.46 18.82
CA THR A 98 4.41 28.19 19.95
C THR A 98 4.40 27.32 21.21
N ALA A 99 3.97 27.89 22.33
CA ALA A 99 3.85 27.16 23.59
C ALA A 99 2.90 25.94 23.52
N HIS A 100 1.87 25.98 22.66
CA HIS A 100 0.80 24.98 22.62
C HIS A 100 0.68 24.25 21.28
N GLU A 101 1.27 24.77 20.22
CA GLU A 101 1.08 24.28 18.87
C GLU A 101 2.33 24.49 18.02
N ILE A 102 2.58 23.56 17.10
CA ILE A 102 3.52 23.72 15.99
C ILE A 102 2.69 23.79 14.71
N THR A 103 2.82 24.87 13.95
CA THR A 103 2.16 25.01 12.65
C THR A 103 3.20 24.84 11.55
N PHE A 104 2.94 23.90 10.63
CA PHE A 104 3.77 23.67 9.45
C PHE A 104 3.10 24.25 8.21
N THR A 105 3.86 24.91 7.36
CA THR A 105 3.43 25.20 5.98
C THR A 105 4.11 24.20 5.06
N ILE A 106 3.31 23.41 4.36
CA ILE A 106 3.78 22.36 3.45
C ILE A 106 3.39 22.75 2.04
N VAL A 107 4.35 22.74 1.13
CA VAL A 107 4.12 22.88 -0.30
C VAL A 107 4.28 21.51 -0.95
N SER A 108 3.24 21.09 -1.65
CA SER A 108 3.20 19.84 -2.40
C SER A 108 3.25 20.14 -3.89
N GLU A 109 4.24 19.59 -4.59
CA GLU A 109 4.33 19.58 -6.05
C GLU A 109 3.92 18.20 -6.55
N ILE A 110 2.83 18.12 -7.30
CA ILE A 110 2.23 16.85 -7.74
C ILE A 110 2.27 16.80 -9.26
N ARG A 111 2.58 15.64 -9.82
CA ARG A 111 2.37 15.32 -11.24
C ARG A 111 1.56 14.04 -11.31
N GLU A 112 0.38 14.10 -11.92
CA GLU A 112 -0.53 12.95 -12.00
C GLU A 112 -0.79 12.59 -13.47
N LEU A 113 -0.88 11.30 -13.76
CA LEU A 113 -1.20 10.79 -15.08
C LEU A 113 -2.70 10.96 -15.35
N ILE A 114 -3.05 11.94 -16.19
CA ILE A 114 -4.43 12.23 -16.58
C ILE A 114 -4.51 12.22 -18.11
N ASP A 115 -5.35 11.36 -18.66
CA ASP A 115 -5.50 11.15 -20.10
C ASP A 115 -4.18 10.76 -20.80
N GLY A 116 -3.34 9.97 -20.12
CA GLY A 116 -2.05 9.51 -20.65
C GLY A 116 -0.92 10.55 -20.60
N VAL A 117 -1.14 11.72 -19.99
CA VAL A 117 -0.13 12.79 -19.84
C VAL A 117 0.05 13.15 -18.37
N MET A 118 1.30 13.34 -17.93
CA MET A 118 1.61 13.83 -16.60
C MET A 118 1.27 15.32 -16.48
N LYS A 119 0.20 15.66 -15.76
CA LYS A 119 -0.23 17.04 -15.53
C LYS A 119 0.31 17.53 -14.17
N PRO A 120 1.04 18.66 -14.13
CA PRO A 120 1.53 19.21 -12.87
C PRO A 120 0.43 19.98 -12.12
N SER A 121 0.46 19.92 -10.80
CA SER A 121 -0.31 20.76 -9.90
C SER A 121 0.54 21.11 -8.67
N ARG A 122 0.13 22.16 -7.95
CA ARG A 122 0.81 22.61 -6.74
C ARG A 122 -0.24 22.95 -5.70
N GLU A 123 -0.02 22.50 -4.48
CA GLU A 123 -0.86 22.77 -3.32
C GLU A 123 0.01 23.34 -2.19
N GLU A 124 -0.58 24.21 -1.38
CA GLU A 124 0.02 24.71 -0.14
C GLU A 124 -0.98 24.53 0.98
N LYS A 125 -0.54 23.92 2.08
CA LYS A 125 -1.39 23.58 3.22
C LYS A 125 -0.70 23.97 4.52
N GLU A 126 -1.48 24.57 5.42
CA GLU A 126 -1.09 24.76 6.81
C GLU A 126 -1.59 23.58 7.65
N VAL A 127 -0.68 22.99 8.43
CA VAL A 127 -0.96 21.83 9.27
C VAL A 127 -0.63 22.20 10.73
N PRO A 128 -1.65 22.46 11.57
CA PRO A 128 -1.44 22.67 12.99
C PRO A 128 -1.28 21.32 13.72
N LEU A 129 -0.25 21.21 14.54
CA LEU A 129 0.03 20.09 15.43
C LEU A 129 0.04 20.59 16.87
N ARG A 130 -1.00 20.23 17.63
CA ARG A 130 -1.08 20.57 19.05
C ARG A 130 0.00 19.82 19.82
N LYS A 131 0.79 20.53 20.61
CA LYS A 131 1.65 19.92 21.62
C LYS A 131 0.74 19.44 22.73
N GLU A 132 0.68 18.13 22.95
CA GLU A 132 -0.02 17.62 24.12
C GLU A 132 0.61 18.26 25.36
N SER A 133 -0.11 19.21 25.94
CA SER A 133 0.14 19.65 27.31
C SER A 133 -0.02 18.39 28.15
N SER A 134 0.86 18.15 29.11
CA SER A 134 1.03 16.90 29.88
C SER A 134 -0.17 16.52 30.77
N VAL A 135 -1.40 16.82 30.36
CA VAL A 135 -2.62 16.75 31.14
C VAL A 135 -3.71 16.08 30.30
N LEU A 136 -3.87 14.77 30.57
CA LEU A 136 -4.96 13.87 30.18
C LEU A 136 -5.16 13.54 28.69
N SER A 137 -4.54 12.43 28.29
CA SER A 137 -5.05 11.36 27.41
C SER A 137 -6.11 11.78 26.38
N VAL A 138 -5.65 12.22 25.21
CA VAL A 138 -6.49 12.33 24.01
C VAL A 138 -6.67 10.93 23.40
N PRO A 139 -7.88 10.52 22.99
CA PRO A 139 -8.09 9.28 22.25
C PRO A 139 -7.32 9.30 20.93
N ALA A 140 -6.64 8.19 20.60
CA ALA A 140 -5.78 8.04 19.42
C ALA A 140 -6.48 8.29 18.06
N ASP A 141 -7.79 8.46 18.02
CA ASP A 141 -8.57 8.71 16.80
C ASP A 141 -8.64 10.21 16.38
N GLU A 142 -8.06 11.17 17.13
CA GLU A 142 -8.17 12.61 16.79
C GLU A 142 -6.89 13.27 16.24
N VAL A 143 -5.78 12.53 16.08
CA VAL A 143 -4.60 13.00 15.29
C VAL A 143 -4.85 12.84 13.79
N VAL A 144 -6.06 13.19 13.37
CA VAL A 144 -6.65 13.01 12.04
C VAL A 144 -6.63 14.33 11.25
N GLY A 145 -5.93 15.35 11.77
CA GLY A 145 -5.74 16.66 11.11
C GLY A 145 -4.82 16.66 9.89
N VAL A 146 -3.98 15.62 9.72
CA VAL A 146 -3.27 15.35 8.46
C VAL A 146 -4.15 14.45 7.57
N LYS A 147 -5.43 14.82 7.42
CA LYS A 147 -6.39 14.09 6.60
C LYS A 147 -6.09 14.28 5.11
N ASP A 148 -6.14 13.14 4.42
CA ASP A 148 -6.19 12.92 2.96
C ASP A 148 -4.94 13.21 2.13
N ASN A 149 -3.81 12.64 2.53
CA ASN A 149 -2.84 12.25 1.51
C ASN A 149 -3.33 10.96 0.86
N LYS A 150 -3.70 11.03 -0.43
CA LYS A 150 -4.05 9.93 -1.34
C LYS A 150 -3.04 8.76 -1.40
N ASN A 151 -2.08 8.64 -0.49
CA ASN A 151 -1.29 7.43 -0.28
C ASN A 151 -2.20 6.28 0.12
N ILE A 152 -1.72 5.04 -0.01
CA ILE A 152 -2.35 3.87 0.61
C ILE A 152 -2.31 4.10 2.13
N SER A 153 -3.26 4.90 2.62
CA SER A 153 -3.35 5.36 3.99
C SER A 153 -3.99 4.25 4.79
N TRP A 154 -3.50 4.04 6.03
CA TRP A 154 -4.13 3.13 6.97
C TRP A 154 -5.63 3.43 7.17
N SER A 155 -6.03 4.70 7.04
CA SER A 155 -7.45 5.10 7.05
C SER A 155 -8.25 4.44 5.93
N ALA A 156 -7.71 4.31 4.71
CA ALA A 156 -8.37 3.60 3.61
C ALA A 156 -8.44 2.08 3.88
N VAL A 157 -7.52 1.54 4.68
CA VAL A 157 -7.57 0.14 5.12
C VAL A 157 -8.64 -0.08 6.21
N ARG A 158 -8.89 0.94 7.03
CA ARG A 158 -9.89 0.93 8.11
C ARG A 158 -11.28 1.39 7.71
N ASP A 159 -11.46 2.04 6.55
CA ASP A 159 -12.73 2.69 6.22
C ASP A 159 -13.84 1.63 6.05
N HIS A 160 -14.59 1.46 7.14
CA HIS A 160 -15.77 0.64 7.19
C HIS A 160 -16.92 1.51 6.70
N ASP A 161 -17.33 1.32 5.45
CA ASP A 161 -18.62 1.84 5.03
C ASP A 161 -19.71 1.05 5.77
N VAL A 162 -20.10 1.56 6.94
CA VAL A 162 -21.10 0.98 7.86
C VAL A 162 -22.44 0.75 7.17
N THR A 163 -22.68 1.35 6.00
CA THR A 163 -23.92 1.20 5.26
C THR A 163 -24.04 -0.13 4.51
N THR A 164 -22.91 -0.83 4.26
CA THR A 164 -22.92 -2.18 3.69
C THR A 164 -22.45 -3.17 4.75
N LYS A 165 -23.22 -4.23 4.99
CA LYS A 165 -22.89 -5.31 5.95
C LYS A 165 -21.71 -6.18 5.48
N ALA A 166 -20.76 -5.64 4.73
CA ALA A 166 -19.58 -6.38 4.29
C ALA A 166 -18.73 -6.73 5.52
N ARG A 167 -18.55 -8.04 5.75
CA ARG A 167 -17.60 -8.52 6.76
C ARG A 167 -16.20 -8.24 6.22
N ILE A 168 -15.32 -7.73 7.07
CA ILE A 168 -13.89 -7.57 6.75
C ILE A 168 -13.11 -8.44 7.72
N THR A 169 -12.19 -9.24 7.19
CA THR A 169 -11.25 -10.01 8.00
C THR A 169 -9.83 -9.72 7.57
N TYR A 170 -8.88 -9.99 8.47
CA TYR A 170 -7.47 -9.82 8.20
C TYR A 170 -6.73 -11.13 8.41
N HIS A 171 -5.67 -11.37 7.65
CA HIS A 171 -4.94 -12.63 7.67
C HIS A 171 -3.44 -12.40 7.49
N ARG A 172 -2.65 -13.41 7.85
CA ARG A 172 -1.21 -13.48 7.53
C ARG A 172 -0.40 -12.26 7.98
N LEU A 173 -0.73 -11.69 9.14
CA LEU A 173 0.04 -10.60 9.74
C LEU A 173 1.48 -11.05 9.98
N SER A 174 2.43 -10.29 9.48
CA SER A 174 3.86 -10.51 9.66
C SER A 174 4.57 -9.17 9.80
N LYS A 175 5.43 -9.06 10.83
CA LYS A 175 6.35 -7.95 11.03
C LYS A 175 7.76 -8.52 11.08
N VAL A 176 8.63 -8.05 10.21
CA VAL A 176 10.05 -8.47 10.16
C VAL A 176 10.94 -7.25 10.06
N ASP A 177 12.07 -7.27 10.75
CA ASP A 177 13.10 -6.26 10.61
C ASP A 177 14.05 -6.64 9.47
N GLY A 178 14.64 -5.63 8.82
CA GLY A 178 15.54 -5.83 7.70
C GLY A 178 16.35 -4.59 7.39
N PHE A 179 16.94 -4.58 6.19
CA PHE A 179 17.74 -3.48 5.70
C PHE A 179 17.40 -3.18 4.23
N ILE A 180 17.39 -1.90 3.86
CA ILE A 180 17.22 -1.45 2.48
C ILE A 180 18.35 -0.48 2.11
N GLN A 181 18.74 -0.45 0.84
CA GLN A 181 19.70 0.53 0.37
C GLN A 181 19.11 1.94 0.43
N VAL A 182 19.95 2.94 0.75
CA VAL A 182 19.57 4.35 0.65
C VAL A 182 19.17 4.65 -0.80
N PRO A 183 18.02 5.31 -1.06
CA PRO A 183 17.60 5.62 -2.42
C PRO A 183 18.67 6.39 -3.20
N PRO A 184 18.90 6.07 -4.50
CA PRO A 184 19.98 6.69 -5.25
C PRO A 184 19.93 8.23 -5.31
N LEU A 185 18.74 8.84 -5.35
CA LEU A 185 18.63 10.30 -5.38
C LEU A 185 19.08 10.94 -4.07
N VAL A 186 18.81 10.29 -2.92
CA VAL A 186 19.28 10.74 -1.60
C VAL A 186 20.82 10.80 -1.56
N GLN A 187 21.48 9.82 -2.18
CA GLN A 187 22.94 9.75 -2.25
C GLN A 187 23.57 10.89 -3.04
N THR A 188 22.79 11.57 -3.91
CA THR A 188 23.27 12.72 -4.68
C THR A 188 23.24 14.03 -3.89
N HIS A 189 22.53 14.08 -2.77
CA HIS A 189 22.45 15.28 -1.94
C HIS A 189 23.73 15.50 -1.11
N PRO A 190 24.10 16.75 -0.83
CA PRO A 190 25.10 17.06 0.17
C PRO A 190 24.76 16.39 1.51
N ASN A 191 25.76 15.77 2.14
CA ASN A 191 25.58 15.01 3.39
C ASN A 191 24.46 13.94 3.31
N CYS A 192 24.17 13.42 2.11
CA CYS A 192 23.16 12.40 1.86
C CYS A 192 21.78 12.77 2.42
N GLY A 193 21.36 14.02 2.16
CA GLY A 193 20.08 14.55 2.63
C GLY A 193 20.01 14.79 4.14
N GLY A 194 21.12 14.67 4.88
CA GLY A 194 21.17 14.82 6.33
C GLY A 194 21.44 13.53 7.11
N LEU A 195 21.56 12.38 6.42
CA LEU A 195 21.92 11.10 7.05
C LEU A 195 23.33 11.10 7.65
N GLY A 196 24.23 11.95 7.13
CA GLY A 196 25.66 11.83 7.38
C GLY A 196 26.36 11.16 6.20
N THR A 197 27.60 11.56 5.92
CA THR A 197 28.41 11.00 4.82
C THR A 197 28.69 9.50 4.99
N HIS A 198 28.92 9.04 6.22
CA HIS A 198 29.15 7.61 6.51
C HIS A 198 27.89 6.76 6.31
N ALA A 199 26.76 7.22 6.86
CA ALA A 199 25.49 6.50 6.79
C ALA A 199 24.90 6.44 5.37
N CYS A 200 25.43 7.20 4.41
CA CYS A 200 24.94 7.21 3.03
C CYS A 200 25.19 5.90 2.28
N HIS A 201 26.21 5.15 2.68
CA HIS A 201 26.58 3.87 2.08
C HIS A 201 26.11 2.67 2.91
N ASP A 202 25.66 2.92 4.14
CA ASP A 202 25.14 1.89 5.02
C ASP A 202 23.66 1.63 4.70
N PRO A 203 23.22 0.37 4.64
CA PRO A 203 21.81 0.06 4.49
C PRO A 203 20.97 0.64 5.64
N LEU A 204 19.84 1.25 5.31
CA LEU A 204 18.87 1.76 6.28
C LEU A 204 18.18 0.59 6.99
N PRO A 205 18.14 0.56 8.33
CA PRO A 205 17.31 -0.41 9.05
C PRO A 205 15.84 -0.11 8.74
N VAL A 206 15.06 -1.17 8.54
CA VAL A 206 13.63 -1.07 8.25
C VAL A 206 12.81 -2.08 9.03
N SER A 207 11.56 -1.71 9.34
CA SER A 207 10.53 -2.67 9.73
C SER A 207 9.56 -2.86 8.56
N VAL A 208 9.36 -4.12 8.18
CA VAL A 208 8.48 -4.54 7.10
C VAL A 208 7.22 -5.16 7.68
N LEU A 209 6.06 -4.57 7.40
CA LEU A 209 4.75 -5.05 7.82
C LEU A 209 4.00 -5.62 6.61
N ARG A 210 3.42 -6.81 6.76
CA ARG A 210 2.60 -7.47 5.74
C ARG A 210 1.35 -8.05 6.37
N PHE A 211 0.23 -7.97 5.67
CA PHE A 211 -1.01 -8.67 6.02
C PHE A 211 -1.93 -8.67 4.79
N ASP A 212 -2.94 -9.54 4.83
CA ASP A 212 -4.01 -9.60 3.84
C ASP A 212 -5.30 -9.04 4.47
N ARG A 213 -6.02 -8.19 3.75
CA ARG A 213 -7.42 -7.81 4.04
C ARG A 213 -8.32 -8.59 3.09
N VAL A 214 -9.41 -9.16 3.60
CA VAL A 214 -10.43 -9.81 2.80
C VAL A 214 -11.74 -9.07 3.03
N ASP A 215 -12.25 -8.45 1.97
CA ASP A 215 -13.58 -7.85 1.94
C ASP A 215 -14.56 -8.92 1.44
N TRP A 216 -15.45 -9.38 2.31
CA TRP A 216 -16.39 -10.46 2.01
C TRP A 216 -17.67 -9.92 1.36
N ASP A 217 -17.93 -10.39 0.14
CA ASP A 217 -19.18 -10.13 -0.60
C ASP A 217 -20.30 -11.09 -0.14
N ASP A 218 -19.92 -12.31 0.26
CA ASP A 218 -20.77 -13.36 0.84
C ASP A 218 -19.95 -14.20 1.84
N THR A 219 -20.57 -15.19 2.48
CA THR A 219 -19.98 -16.13 3.43
C THR A 219 -18.77 -16.90 2.90
N ASP A 220 -18.75 -17.21 1.59
CA ASP A 220 -17.70 -18.00 0.94
C ASP A 220 -16.96 -17.23 -0.18
N ALA A 221 -17.34 -15.98 -0.45
CA ALA A 221 -16.77 -15.17 -1.52
C ALA A 221 -16.21 -13.85 -0.97
N GLY A 222 -14.91 -13.64 -1.13
CA GLY A 222 -14.24 -12.43 -0.70
C GLY A 222 -13.16 -11.96 -1.67
N THR A 223 -12.96 -10.65 -1.73
CA THR A 223 -11.87 -10.03 -2.48
C THR A 223 -10.71 -9.78 -1.54
N LYS A 224 -9.56 -10.38 -1.85
CA LYS A 224 -8.33 -10.24 -1.08
C LYS A 224 -7.48 -9.09 -1.59
N THR A 225 -7.02 -8.25 -0.67
CA THR A 225 -5.99 -7.24 -0.91
C THR A 225 -4.81 -7.48 0.04
N SER A 226 -3.64 -7.76 -0.52
CA SER A 226 -2.39 -7.96 0.21
C SER A 226 -1.65 -6.63 0.36
N TYR A 227 -1.30 -6.27 1.59
CA TYR A 227 -0.58 -5.04 1.91
C TYR A 227 0.87 -5.32 2.29
N LEU A 228 1.75 -4.40 1.89
CA LEU A 228 3.17 -4.38 2.25
C LEU A 228 3.55 -2.95 2.60
N PHE A 229 4.06 -2.75 3.81
CA PHE A 229 4.62 -1.47 4.24
C PHE A 229 6.06 -1.64 4.69
N VAL A 230 6.93 -0.68 4.35
CA VAL A 230 8.33 -0.64 4.76
C VAL A 230 8.59 0.71 5.39
N PHE A 231 9.00 0.69 6.66
CA PHE A 231 9.26 1.90 7.44
C PHE A 231 10.73 1.95 7.86
N SER A 232 11.30 3.15 7.96
CA SER A 232 12.64 3.33 8.53
C SER A 232 12.64 4.39 9.63
N PRO A 233 13.33 4.15 10.76
CA PRO A 233 13.52 5.16 11.80
C PRO A 233 14.68 6.12 11.49
N LYS A 234 15.39 5.91 10.37
CA LYS A 234 16.59 6.67 10.00
C LYS A 234 16.33 7.68 8.89
N VAL A 235 15.08 8.03 8.62
CA VAL A 235 14.69 8.97 7.56
C VAL A 235 13.75 10.03 8.13
N PRO A 236 13.59 11.20 7.49
CA PRO A 236 12.69 12.25 7.96
C PRO A 236 11.23 11.77 8.02
N TYR A 237 10.38 12.51 8.75
CA TYR A 237 8.99 12.12 9.02
C TYR A 237 8.20 11.84 7.74
N PHE A 238 8.27 12.73 6.75
CA PHE A 238 7.53 12.54 5.49
C PHE A 238 8.04 11.35 4.65
N ALA A 239 9.25 10.87 4.91
CA ALA A 239 9.85 9.70 4.28
C ALA A 239 9.81 8.44 5.16
N SER A 240 9.26 8.51 6.37
CA SER A 240 9.29 7.43 7.37
C SER A 240 8.72 6.11 6.85
N GLN A 241 7.70 6.18 5.99
CA GLN A 241 7.21 5.05 5.19
C GLN A 241 7.88 5.08 3.80
N LEU A 242 8.93 4.28 3.64
CA LEU A 242 9.71 4.20 2.39
C LEU A 242 8.97 3.50 1.25
N LEU A 243 8.12 2.52 1.57
CA LEU A 243 7.33 1.79 0.57
C LEU A 243 5.97 1.42 1.17
N GLY A 244 4.90 1.64 0.41
CA GLY A 244 3.57 1.10 0.68
C GLY A 244 3.00 0.49 -0.59
N CYS A 245 2.64 -0.80 -0.57
CA CYS A 245 2.01 -1.46 -1.70
C CYS A 245 0.69 -2.12 -1.29
N ALA A 246 -0.26 -2.12 -2.21
CA ALA A 246 -1.46 -2.93 -2.17
C ALA A 246 -1.53 -3.78 -3.44
N GLU A 247 -1.78 -5.08 -3.29
CA GLU A 247 -1.96 -6.02 -4.38
C GLU A 247 -3.33 -6.68 -4.27
N THR A 248 -4.13 -6.62 -5.32
CA THR A 248 -5.46 -7.23 -5.38
C THR A 248 -5.69 -7.86 -6.75
N THR A 249 -6.83 -8.53 -6.94
CA THR A 249 -7.21 -9.11 -8.22
C THR A 249 -8.50 -8.47 -8.71
N VAL A 250 -8.45 -7.83 -9.88
CA VAL A 250 -9.60 -7.12 -10.48
C VAL A 250 -10.09 -7.82 -11.75
N PRO A 251 -11.40 -7.75 -12.07
CA PRO A 251 -11.91 -8.23 -13.34
C PRO A 251 -11.49 -7.27 -14.47
N TYR A 252 -10.90 -7.80 -15.54
CA TYR A 252 -10.52 -7.07 -16.75
C TYR A 252 -10.78 -7.95 -17.98
N GLN A 253 -11.61 -7.46 -18.92
CA GLN A 253 -11.93 -8.16 -20.17
C GLN A 253 -12.38 -9.64 -20.00
N GLY A 254 -13.12 -9.94 -18.93
CA GLY A 254 -13.62 -11.29 -18.64
C GLY A 254 -12.62 -12.23 -17.96
N GLN A 255 -11.42 -11.74 -17.63
CA GLN A 255 -10.42 -12.47 -16.84
C GLN A 255 -10.13 -11.72 -15.53
N ARG A 256 -9.58 -12.43 -14.55
CA ARG A 256 -9.14 -11.84 -13.29
C ARG A 256 -7.64 -11.56 -13.37
N VAL A 257 -7.27 -10.29 -13.30
CA VAL A 257 -5.88 -9.85 -13.42
C VAL A 257 -5.34 -9.34 -12.08
N LYS A 258 -4.09 -9.65 -11.78
CA LYS A 258 -3.41 -9.11 -10.59
C LYS A 258 -3.05 -7.65 -10.81
N LEU A 259 -3.50 -6.80 -9.90
CA LEU A 259 -3.20 -5.38 -9.86
C LEU A 259 -2.35 -5.10 -8.63
N ARG A 260 -1.19 -4.49 -8.80
CA ARG A 260 -0.35 -4.02 -7.69
C ARG A 260 -0.10 -2.54 -7.85
N GLN A 261 -0.41 -1.77 -6.82
CA GLN A 261 -0.07 -0.35 -6.73
C GLN A 261 0.93 -0.16 -5.60
N CYS A 262 1.99 0.62 -5.84
CA CYS A 262 3.02 0.93 -4.85
C CYS A 262 3.32 2.42 -4.83
N ASP A 263 3.41 2.99 -3.64
CA ASP A 263 3.99 4.29 -3.34
C ASP A 263 5.40 4.07 -2.78
N GLU A 264 6.43 4.63 -3.42
CA GLU A 264 7.82 4.44 -3.02
C GLU A 264 8.53 5.79 -2.90
N VAL A 265 9.21 6.01 -1.78
CA VAL A 265 10.06 7.19 -1.56
C VAL A 265 11.34 7.03 -2.38
N LYS A 266 11.56 7.97 -3.30
CA LYS A 266 12.72 8.01 -4.18
C LYS A 266 13.79 9.00 -3.71
N ASP A 267 13.39 10.05 -2.98
CA ASP A 267 14.29 11.08 -2.45
C ASP A 267 13.79 11.68 -1.13
N PHE A 268 14.68 12.22 -0.30
CA PHE A 268 14.33 12.94 0.93
C PHE A 268 15.50 13.78 1.49
N THR A 269 15.17 14.79 2.30
CA THR A 269 16.15 15.52 3.13
C THR A 269 15.56 15.88 4.51
N PHE A 270 16.40 15.98 5.55
CA PHE A 270 16.01 16.29 6.92
C PHE A 270 15.72 17.78 7.20
N GLY A 271 15.94 18.67 6.23
CA GLY A 271 15.83 20.11 6.44
C GLY A 271 16.93 20.69 7.37
N GLN A 272 16.66 21.88 7.90
CA GLN A 272 17.57 22.63 8.77
C GLN A 272 16.92 22.87 10.13
N ASP A 273 17.73 22.81 11.19
CA ASP A 273 17.28 23.26 12.50
C ASP A 273 16.88 24.74 12.44
N PRO A 274 15.80 25.15 13.12
CA PRO A 274 15.46 26.56 13.22
C PRO A 274 16.64 27.32 13.82
N ALA A 275 16.97 28.47 13.23
CA ALA A 275 18.00 29.34 13.80
C ALA A 275 17.64 29.65 15.26
N PRO A 276 18.62 29.63 16.20
CA PRO A 276 18.34 29.97 17.59
C PRO A 276 17.68 31.34 17.64
N THR A 277 16.52 31.40 18.30
CA THR A 277 15.81 32.67 18.49
C THR A 277 16.68 33.55 19.39
N PRO A 278 17.02 34.78 18.98
CA PRO A 278 17.88 35.67 19.77
C PRO A 278 17.24 36.08 21.10
#